data_AF-J6I997-F1
#
_entry.id   AF-J6I997-F1
#
_cell.length_a   1.000
_cell.length_b   1.000
_cell.length_c   1.000
_cell.angle_alpha   90.00
_cell.angle_beta   90.00
_cell.angle_gamma   90.00
#
_symmetry.space_group_name_H-M   'P 1'
#
loop_
_entity.id
_entity.type
_entity.pdbx_description
1 polymer ?
#
loop_
_entity_poly.entity_id
_entity_poly.type
_entity_poly.pdbx_seq_one_letter_code
_entity_poly.pdbx_strand_id
1 'polypeptide(L)'
;MKESTKKLLYTILDILEILRRDEYLNNLDEYTIVKKEIIHLIHPITDEKVNEKNVIENLIGILPSTLIDKDKFPSNKDLVKFAEFSFNIKVPSWEKKKREEIIGRIVYAIAETNPKELLKFTEGWNEFNKIDESKADTSNLKINYVDMWLSFFEKYNNLNYAKE
;
A
#
# COMPACT_ATOMS: atom_id res chain seq x y z
N MET A 1 1.13 26.09 16.18
CA MET A 1 -0.27 26.09 16.65
C MET A 1 -0.30 26.21 18.17
N LYS A 2 -1.30 26.87 18.76
CA LYS A 2 -1.43 26.99 20.22
C LYS A 2 -1.87 25.65 20.84
N GLU A 3 -1.36 25.32 22.03
CA GLU A 3 -1.70 24.07 22.75
C GLU A 3 -3.21 23.90 22.99
N SER A 4 -3.93 24.99 23.25
CA SER A 4 -5.39 24.96 23.41
C SER A 4 -6.12 24.52 22.13
N THR A 5 -5.65 24.95 20.96
CA THR A 5 -6.18 24.54 19.65
C THR A 5 -5.91 23.05 19.40
N LYS A 6 -4.70 22.58 19.75
CA LYS A 6 -4.33 21.17 19.58
C LYS A 6 -5.19 20.25 20.44
N LYS A 7 -5.44 20.64 21.70
CA LYS A 7 -6.34 19.91 22.61
C LYS A 7 -7.76 19.83 22.07
N LEU A 8 -8.30 20.94 21.54
CA LEU A 8 -9.63 20.98 20.94
C LEU A 8 -9.74 20.00 19.77
N LEU A 9 -8.73 19.97 18.89
CA LEU A 9 -8.70 19.05 17.75
C LEU A 9 -8.64 17.57 18.17
N TYR A 10 -7.89 17.23 19.21
CA TYR A 10 -7.91 15.87 19.77
C TYR A 10 -9.28 15.50 20.35
N THR A 11 -9.93 16.43 21.06
CA THR A 11 -11.30 16.21 21.57
C THR A 11 -12.30 15.98 20.44
N ILE A 12 -12.19 16.70 19.33
CA ILE A 12 -13.02 16.46 18.14
C ILE A 12 -12.77 15.06 17.58
N LEU A 13 -11.51 14.62 17.54
CA LEU A 13 -11.14 13.28 17.08
C LEU A 13 -11.73 12.18 17.96
N ASP A 14 -11.69 12.36 19.28
CA ASP A 14 -12.32 11.44 20.25
C ASP A 14 -13.84 11.36 20.04
N ILE A 15 -14.50 12.50 19.81
CA ILE A 15 -15.94 12.55 19.50
C ILE A 15 -16.24 11.82 18.19
N LEU A 16 -15.43 12.04 17.15
CA LEU A 16 -15.60 11.34 15.86
C LEU A 16 -15.46 9.83 16.00
N GLU A 17 -14.55 9.34 16.83
CA GLU A 17 -14.43 7.89 17.12
C GLU A 17 -15.67 7.35 17.83
N ILE A 18 -16.23 8.10 18.77
CA ILE A 18 -17.48 7.72 19.47
C ILE A 18 -18.63 7.67 18.46
N LEU A 19 -18.79 8.70 17.63
CA LEU A 19 -19.85 8.76 16.62
C LEU A 19 -19.77 7.65 15.58
N ARG A 20 -18.55 7.24 15.20
CA ARG A 20 -18.35 6.07 14.33
C ARG A 20 -18.74 4.78 15.04
N ARG A 21 -18.35 4.62 16.31
CA ARG A 21 -18.58 3.40 17.09
C ARG A 21 -20.07 3.10 17.26
N ASP A 22 -20.88 4.13 17.41
CA ASP A 22 -22.31 4.03 17.61
C ASP A 22 -23.11 4.06 16.29
N GLU A 23 -22.45 3.83 15.14
CA GLU A 23 -23.06 3.76 13.79
C GLU A 23 -23.81 5.03 13.34
N TYR A 24 -23.58 6.18 13.99
CA TYR A 24 -24.13 7.46 13.53
C TYR A 24 -23.48 7.94 12.23
N LEU A 25 -22.25 7.51 11.96
CA LEU A 25 -21.51 7.78 10.74
C LEU A 25 -21.42 6.50 9.90
N ASN A 26 -22.48 6.21 9.14
CA ASN A 26 -22.52 5.06 8.23
C ASN A 26 -21.71 5.29 6.94
N ASN A 27 -21.40 6.54 6.61
CA ASN A 27 -20.55 6.88 5.48
C ASN A 27 -19.06 6.83 5.89
N LEU A 28 -18.45 5.66 5.68
CA LEU A 28 -17.03 5.39 5.95
C LEU A 28 -16.09 6.37 5.22
N ASP A 29 -16.48 6.87 4.05
CA ASP A 29 -15.66 7.76 3.25
C ASP A 29 -15.57 9.16 3.89
N GLU A 30 -16.70 9.71 4.34
CA GLU A 30 -16.76 11.01 5.01
C GLU A 30 -15.99 11.01 6.34
N TYR A 31 -16.15 9.97 7.16
CA TYR A 31 -15.38 9.82 8.41
C TYR A 31 -13.88 9.80 8.13
N THR A 32 -13.45 9.06 7.11
CA THR A 32 -12.04 8.90 6.76
C THR A 32 -11.43 10.22 6.29
N ILE A 33 -12.17 10.99 5.48
CA ILE A 33 -11.74 12.31 4.99
C ILE A 33 -11.59 13.29 6.17
N VAL A 34 -12.62 13.43 7.00
CA VAL A 34 -12.62 14.39 8.12
C VAL A 34 -11.54 14.05 9.14
N LYS A 35 -11.36 12.76 9.46
CA LYS A 35 -10.29 12.30 10.35
C LYS A 35 -8.91 12.67 9.80
N LYS A 36 -8.68 12.46 8.50
CA LYS A 36 -7.41 12.79 7.84
C LYS A 36 -7.12 14.29 7.90
N GLU A 37 -8.11 15.13 7.62
CA GLU A 37 -7.96 16.60 7.70
C GLU A 37 -7.63 17.08 9.11
N ILE A 38 -8.32 16.57 10.13
CA ILE A 38 -8.05 16.95 11.52
C ILE A 38 -6.63 16.53 11.93
N ILE A 39 -6.19 15.34 11.53
CA ILE A 39 -4.82 14.86 11.80
C ILE A 39 -3.78 15.79 11.13
N HIS A 40 -4.03 16.22 9.88
CA HIS A 40 -3.18 17.18 9.17
C HIS A 40 -3.13 18.56 9.85
N LEU A 41 -4.21 18.98 10.52
CA LEU A 41 -4.23 20.23 11.29
C LEU A 41 -3.48 20.10 12.62
N ILE A 42 -3.63 18.97 13.33
CA ILE A 42 -2.95 18.69 14.62
C ILE A 42 -1.44 18.63 14.45
N HIS A 43 -1.03 17.99 13.36
CA HIS A 43 0.35 17.84 12.95
C HIS A 43 0.45 18.55 11.59
N PRO A 44 0.71 19.87 11.55
CA PRO A 44 1.05 20.53 10.30
C PRO A 44 2.38 19.92 9.84
N ILE A 45 2.23 18.92 8.98
CA ILE A 45 3.28 18.06 8.48
C ILE A 45 4.19 18.89 7.59
N THR A 46 5.50 18.87 7.81
CA THR A 46 6.44 19.06 6.70
C THR A 46 6.28 17.81 5.82
N ASP A 47 5.63 17.95 4.66
CA ASP A 47 5.02 16.91 3.81
C ASP A 47 5.84 15.61 3.62
N GLU A 48 7.15 15.65 3.78
CA GLU A 48 8.01 14.48 3.60
C GLU A 48 7.84 13.41 4.70
N LYS A 49 8.00 13.72 5.99
CA LYS A 49 8.16 12.67 7.03
C LYS A 49 6.89 11.88 7.39
N VAL A 50 5.70 12.45 7.21
CA VAL A 50 4.44 11.72 7.46
C VAL A 50 3.97 10.98 6.22
N ASN A 51 4.28 11.47 5.01
CA ASN A 51 4.05 10.70 3.79
C ASN A 51 4.91 9.42 3.82
N GLU A 52 6.17 9.53 4.26
CA GLU A 52 7.08 8.39 4.40
C GLU A 52 6.56 7.29 5.35
N LYS A 53 6.16 7.65 6.58
CA LYS A 53 5.63 6.67 7.54
C LYS A 53 4.27 6.09 7.11
N ASN A 54 3.42 6.92 6.51
CA ASN A 54 2.11 6.50 6.01
C ASN A 54 2.23 5.53 4.83
N VAL A 55 3.23 5.71 3.95
CA VAL A 55 3.51 4.80 2.83
C VAL A 55 3.85 3.39 3.32
N ILE A 56 4.77 3.27 4.29
CA ILE A 56 5.12 1.98 4.87
C ILE A 56 3.90 1.33 5.54
N GLU A 57 3.19 2.07 6.39
CA GLU A 57 2.04 1.55 7.12
C GLU A 57 0.91 1.10 6.18
N ASN A 58 0.64 1.86 5.11
CA ASN A 58 -0.35 1.49 4.09
C ASN A 58 0.06 0.22 3.33
N LEU A 59 1.31 0.14 2.88
CA LEU A 59 1.80 -1.04 2.16
C LEU A 59 1.75 -2.29 3.06
N ILE A 60 2.17 -2.17 4.33
CA ILE A 60 2.08 -3.28 5.29
C ILE A 60 0.62 -3.64 5.59
N GLY A 61 -0.31 -2.67 5.58
CA GLY A 61 -1.73 -2.92 5.78
C GLY A 61 -2.41 -3.64 4.61
N ILE A 62 -2.00 -3.36 3.37
CA ILE A 62 -2.70 -3.83 2.17
C ILE A 62 -2.00 -5.04 1.54
N LEU A 63 -0.68 -4.97 1.36
CA LEU A 63 0.08 -5.92 0.56
C LEU A 63 -0.02 -7.38 1.07
N PRO A 64 0.01 -7.69 2.38
CA PRO A 64 -0.13 -9.06 2.85
C PRO A 64 -1.42 -9.72 2.39
N SER A 65 -2.54 -8.99 2.40
CA SER A 65 -3.83 -9.53 1.96
C SER A 65 -3.79 -9.94 0.48
N THR A 66 -3.21 -9.09 -0.37
CA THR A 66 -3.02 -9.38 -1.80
C THR A 66 -2.03 -10.52 -2.04
N LEU A 67 -0.96 -10.62 -1.25
CA LEU A 67 0.02 -11.70 -1.36
C LEU A 67 -0.51 -13.05 -0.86
N ILE A 68 -1.52 -13.06 0.03
CA ILE A 68 -2.16 -14.28 0.50
C ILE A 68 -3.11 -14.85 -0.57
N ASP A 69 -3.73 -13.98 -1.36
CA ASP A 69 -4.65 -14.35 -2.44
C ASP A 69 -3.99 -15.33 -3.43
N LYS A 70 -4.58 -16.53 -3.54
CA LYS A 70 -4.08 -17.61 -4.40
C LYS A 70 -4.51 -17.47 -5.85
N ASP A 71 -5.52 -16.67 -6.14
CA ASP A 71 -5.93 -16.37 -7.51
C ASP A 71 -4.93 -15.39 -8.13
N LYS A 72 -4.40 -14.46 -7.33
CA LYS A 72 -3.34 -13.51 -7.73
C LYS A 72 -1.93 -14.09 -7.62
N PHE A 73 -1.65 -14.89 -6.58
CA PHE A 73 -0.34 -15.49 -6.33
C PHE A 73 -0.46 -17.00 -6.13
N PRO A 74 -0.65 -17.80 -7.19
CA PRO A 74 -0.94 -19.23 -7.06
C PRO A 74 0.23 -20.05 -6.50
N SER A 75 1.48 -19.62 -6.69
CA SER A 75 2.66 -20.36 -6.24
C SER A 75 3.66 -19.52 -5.43
N ASN A 76 4.53 -20.19 -4.67
CA ASN A 76 5.66 -19.53 -4.01
C ASN A 76 6.61 -18.88 -5.01
N LYS A 77 6.72 -19.43 -6.23
CA LYS A 77 7.52 -18.85 -7.30
C LYS A 77 7.02 -17.46 -7.68
N ASP A 78 5.71 -17.25 -7.70
CA ASP A 78 5.09 -15.96 -8.03
C ASP A 78 5.40 -14.90 -6.96
N LEU A 79 5.35 -15.29 -5.68
CA LEU A 79 5.74 -14.41 -4.57
C LEU A 79 7.22 -14.02 -4.64
N VAL A 80 8.09 -14.99 -4.92
CA VAL A 80 9.53 -14.75 -5.05
C VAL A 80 9.82 -13.86 -6.24
N LYS A 81 9.19 -14.11 -7.38
CA LYS A 81 9.30 -13.27 -8.57
C LYS A 81 8.87 -11.84 -8.24
N PHE A 82 7.73 -11.67 -7.58
CA PHE A 82 7.29 -10.35 -7.15
C PHE A 82 8.28 -9.66 -6.21
N ALA A 83 8.82 -10.38 -5.21
CA ALA A 83 9.80 -9.86 -4.26
C ALA A 83 11.12 -9.44 -4.91
N GLU A 84 11.63 -10.26 -5.83
CA GLU A 84 12.87 -10.01 -6.55
C GLU A 84 12.74 -8.82 -7.49
N PHE A 85 11.66 -8.73 -8.25
CA PHE A 85 11.53 -7.68 -9.26
C PHE A 85 10.98 -6.36 -8.71
N SER A 86 10.17 -6.38 -7.64
CA SER A 86 9.59 -5.15 -7.07
C SER A 86 10.45 -4.52 -5.98
N PHE A 87 11.20 -5.34 -5.24
CA PHE A 87 11.96 -4.89 -4.07
C PHE A 87 13.42 -5.38 -4.06
N ASN A 88 13.88 -6.07 -5.11
CA ASN A 88 15.24 -6.64 -5.19
C ASN A 88 15.56 -7.62 -4.04
N ILE A 89 14.54 -8.31 -3.50
CA ILE A 89 14.69 -9.25 -2.39
C ILE A 89 14.91 -10.65 -2.93
N LYS A 90 16.09 -11.22 -2.68
CA LYS A 90 16.38 -12.63 -3.00
C LYS A 90 15.88 -13.56 -1.90
N VAL A 91 15.14 -14.60 -2.28
CA VAL A 91 14.67 -15.63 -1.35
C VAL A 91 15.33 -16.97 -1.67
N PRO A 92 16.51 -17.27 -1.09
CA PRO A 92 17.20 -18.52 -1.37
C PRO A 92 16.40 -19.71 -0.84
N SER A 93 16.45 -20.84 -1.57
CA SER A 93 15.74 -22.08 -1.20
C SER A 93 14.23 -21.90 -0.97
N TRP A 94 13.58 -21.00 -1.72
CA TRP A 94 12.17 -20.68 -1.58
C TRP A 94 11.23 -21.88 -1.73
N GLU A 95 11.65 -22.91 -2.48
CA GLU A 95 10.91 -24.17 -2.66
C GLU A 95 10.70 -24.92 -1.35
N LYS A 96 11.59 -24.73 -0.37
CA LYS A 96 11.54 -25.38 0.95
C LYS A 96 10.88 -24.50 2.02
N LYS A 97 10.53 -23.26 1.67
CA LYS A 97 9.96 -22.28 2.61
C LYS A 97 8.45 -22.32 2.56
N LYS A 98 7.83 -22.08 3.72
CA LYS A 98 6.39 -21.88 3.79
C LYS A 98 6.02 -20.53 3.17
N ARG A 99 4.81 -20.43 2.63
CA ARG A 99 4.32 -19.22 1.97
C ARG A 99 4.36 -18.01 2.90
N GLU A 100 3.96 -18.19 4.15
CA GLU A 100 3.93 -17.16 5.18
C GLU A 100 5.34 -16.63 5.49
N GLU A 101 6.36 -17.48 5.40
CA GLU A 101 7.76 -17.05 5.57
C GLU A 101 8.20 -16.13 4.43
N ILE A 102 7.80 -16.44 3.19
CA ILE A 102 8.11 -15.62 2.01
C ILE A 102 7.40 -14.27 2.11
N ILE A 103 6.11 -14.28 2.45
CA ILE A 103 5.33 -13.04 2.65
C ILE A 103 5.92 -12.22 3.79
N GLY A 104 6.26 -12.85 4.93
CA GLY A 104 6.88 -12.18 6.06
C GLY A 104 8.21 -11.50 5.69
N ARG A 105 9.02 -12.13 4.82
CA ARG A 105 10.25 -11.51 4.30
C ARG A 105 9.97 -10.27 3.45
N ILE A 106 8.93 -10.30 2.61
CA ILE A 106 8.53 -9.14 1.80
C ILE A 106 8.09 -7.99 2.71
N VAL A 107 7.21 -8.27 3.67
CA VAL A 107 6.71 -7.27 4.63
C VAL A 107 7.85 -6.68 5.47
N TYR A 108 8.76 -7.53 5.95
CA TYR A 108 9.94 -7.09 6.70
C TYR A 108 10.82 -6.16 5.85
N ALA A 109 11.07 -6.51 4.60
CA ALA A 109 11.87 -5.67 3.72
C ALA A 109 11.21 -4.31 3.44
N ILE A 110 9.89 -4.26 3.25
CA ILE A 110 9.15 -3.01 3.11
C ILE A 110 9.31 -2.14 4.36
N ALA A 111 9.23 -2.74 5.56
CA ALA A 111 9.40 -2.01 6.81
C ALA A 111 10.81 -1.39 6.97
N GLU A 112 11.83 -2.03 6.39
CA GLU A 112 13.23 -1.59 6.44
C GLU A 112 13.65 -0.70 5.25
N THR A 113 12.83 -0.63 4.20
CA THR A 113 13.15 0.13 2.98
C THR A 113 12.93 1.62 3.21
N ASN A 114 13.76 2.46 2.56
CA ASN A 114 13.56 3.90 2.60
C ASN A 114 12.19 4.26 2.01
N PRO A 115 11.32 4.94 2.77
CA PRO A 115 10.00 5.32 2.29
C PRO A 115 9.98 6.10 0.97
N LYS A 116 11.02 6.90 0.67
CA LYS A 116 11.14 7.63 -0.60
C LYS A 116 11.26 6.69 -1.80
N GLU A 117 11.88 5.53 -1.62
CA GLU A 117 11.98 4.48 -2.66
C GLU A 117 10.63 3.75 -2.82
N LEU A 118 9.87 3.61 -1.73
CA LEU A 118 8.56 2.97 -1.73
C LEU A 118 7.44 3.85 -2.32
N LEU A 119 7.61 5.16 -2.37
CA LEU A 119 6.62 6.07 -2.98
C LEU A 119 6.33 5.68 -4.44
N LYS A 120 7.38 5.48 -5.25
CA LYS A 120 7.23 5.07 -6.66
C LYS A 120 6.50 3.73 -6.79
N PHE A 121 6.85 2.77 -5.94
CA PHE A 121 6.16 1.49 -5.89
C PHE A 121 4.68 1.67 -5.53
N THR A 122 4.39 2.46 -4.49
CA THR A 122 3.02 2.65 -3.97
C THR A 122 2.12 3.34 -4.99
N GLU A 123 2.63 4.35 -5.68
CA GLU A 123 1.92 5.02 -6.77
C GLU A 123 1.62 4.05 -7.91
N GLY A 124 2.64 3.32 -8.39
CA GLY A 124 2.45 2.30 -9.44
C GLY A 124 1.47 1.21 -9.02
N TRP A 125 1.55 0.76 -7.76
CA TRP A 125 0.66 -0.26 -7.21
C TRP A 125 -0.80 0.21 -7.17
N ASN A 126 -1.03 1.45 -6.73
CA ASN A 126 -2.38 2.04 -6.70
C ASN A 126 -2.95 2.21 -8.11
N GLU A 127 -2.14 2.67 -9.08
CA GLU A 127 -2.58 2.79 -10.48
C GLU A 127 -2.87 1.43 -11.11
N PHE A 128 -2.05 0.41 -10.83
CA PHE A 128 -2.29 -0.94 -11.32
C PHE A 128 -3.60 -1.53 -10.78
N ASN A 129 -3.89 -1.36 -9.49
CA ASN A 129 -5.12 -1.89 -8.90
C ASN A 129 -6.38 -1.21 -9.45
N LYS A 130 -6.33 0.09 -9.78
CA LYS A 130 -7.45 0.78 -10.48
C LYS A 130 -7.70 0.21 -11.88
N ILE A 131 -6.64 -0.23 -12.57
CA ILE A 131 -6.74 -0.84 -13.90
C ILE A 131 -7.29 -2.27 -13.80
N ASP A 132 -6.90 -3.03 -12.77
CA ASP A 132 -7.40 -4.38 -12.51
C ASP A 132 -8.92 -4.37 -12.22
N GLU A 133 -9.37 -3.44 -11.38
CA GLU A 133 -10.80 -3.27 -11.06
C GLU A 133 -11.66 -2.89 -12.28
N SER A 134 -11.09 -2.22 -13.28
CA SER A 134 -11.80 -1.78 -14.49
C SER A 134 -11.74 -2.77 -15.66
N LYS A 135 -10.90 -3.81 -15.59
CA LYS A 135 -10.73 -4.83 -16.65
C LYS A 135 -11.34 -6.19 -16.33
N ALA A 136 -12.25 -6.27 -15.36
CA ALA A 136 -13.00 -7.48 -15.03
C ALA A 136 -13.78 -8.10 -16.21
N ASP A 137 -13.94 -7.37 -17.33
CA ASP A 137 -14.41 -7.88 -18.61
C ASP A 137 -13.40 -7.56 -19.73
N THR A 138 -12.48 -8.47 -20.05
CA THR A 138 -12.14 -8.90 -21.45
C THR A 138 -10.87 -9.75 -21.59
N SER A 139 -11.09 -11.00 -22.02
CA SER A 139 -10.37 -11.72 -23.09
C SER A 139 -8.93 -12.27 -22.91
N ASN A 140 -8.87 -13.61 -22.87
CA ASN A 140 -8.15 -14.52 -23.79
C ASN A 140 -6.61 -14.52 -23.92
N LEU A 141 -5.86 -14.00 -22.96
CA LEU A 141 -4.48 -14.43 -22.74
C LEU A 141 -4.31 -14.66 -21.22
N LYS A 142 -4.07 -15.90 -20.79
CA LYS A 142 -3.77 -16.27 -19.39
C LYS A 142 -2.40 -15.72 -18.99
N ILE A 143 -2.23 -14.41 -18.98
CA ILE A 143 -1.09 -13.75 -18.36
C ILE A 143 -1.37 -13.78 -16.86
N ASN A 144 -0.44 -14.34 -16.09
CA ASN A 144 -0.55 -14.39 -14.64
C ASN A 144 -0.57 -12.96 -14.08
N TYR A 145 -1.35 -12.72 -13.02
CA TYR A 145 -1.45 -11.43 -12.33
C TYR A 145 -0.07 -10.83 -12.02
N VAL A 146 0.88 -11.65 -11.56
CA VAL A 146 2.26 -11.19 -11.30
C VAL A 146 2.96 -10.75 -12.57
N ASP A 147 2.78 -11.44 -13.68
CA ASP A 147 3.37 -11.04 -14.97
C ASP A 147 2.76 -9.73 -15.49
N MET A 148 1.46 -9.54 -15.28
CA MET A 148 0.79 -8.27 -15.57
C MET A 148 1.38 -7.13 -14.75
N TRP A 149 1.49 -7.30 -13.44
CA TRP A 149 2.12 -6.33 -12.53
C TRP A 149 3.53 -5.98 -13.00
N LEU A 150 4.38 -6.98 -13.26
CA LEU A 150 5.77 -6.74 -13.64
C LEU A 150 5.89 -5.99 -14.97
N SER A 151 5.09 -6.37 -15.96
CA SER A 151 5.07 -5.67 -17.25
C SER A 151 4.57 -4.23 -17.13
N PHE A 152 3.64 -3.96 -16.21
CA PHE A 152 3.17 -2.62 -15.90
C PHE A 152 4.25 -1.82 -15.17
N PHE A 153 4.84 -2.39 -14.13
CA PHE A 153 5.81 -1.73 -13.27
C PHE A 153 7.11 -1.38 -14.02
N GLU A 154 7.57 -2.26 -14.90
CA GLU A 154 8.70 -2.00 -15.78
C GLU A 154 8.43 -0.80 -16.72
N LYS A 155 7.24 -0.76 -17.34
CA LYS A 155 6.82 0.38 -18.18
C LYS A 155 6.68 1.66 -17.37
N TYR A 156 6.10 1.58 -16.17
CA TYR A 156 5.92 2.71 -15.26
C TYR A 156 7.26 3.32 -14.87
N ASN A 157 8.25 2.48 -14.53
CA ASN A 157 9.60 2.93 -14.23
C ASN A 157 10.27 3.54 -15.46
N ASN A 158 10.20 2.90 -16.63
CA ASN A 158 10.82 3.41 -17.87
C ASN A 158 10.22 4.75 -18.36
N LEU A 159 8.92 4.97 -18.19
CA LEU A 159 8.26 6.23 -18.58
C LEU A 159 8.65 7.41 -17.69
N ASN A 160 8.99 7.15 -16.42
CA ASN A 160 9.42 8.20 -15.49
C ASN A 160 10.88 8.63 -15.69
N TYR A 161 11.72 7.82 -16.34
CA TYR A 161 13.09 8.19 -16.74
C TYR A 161 13.18 8.95 -18.08
N ALA A 162 12.08 9.04 -18.84
CA ALA A 162 12.03 9.79 -20.10
C ALA A 162 11.63 11.27 -19.91
N LYS A 163 11.42 11.71 -18.66
CA LYS A 163 11.00 13.08 -18.30
C LYS A 163 12.04 13.86 -17.48
N GLU A 164 13.21 13.28 -17.21
CA GLU A 164 14.40 13.99 -16.69
C GLU A 164 15.32 14.40 -17.83
#